data_AF-A0A433WUV3-F1
#
_entry.id   AF-A0A433WUV3-F1
#
_cell.length_a   1.000
_cell.length_b   1.000
_cell.length_c   1.000
_cell.angle_alpha   90.00
_cell.angle_beta   90.00
_cell.angle_gamma   90.00
#
_symmetry.space_group_name_H-M   'P 1'
#
loop_
_entity.id
_entity.type
_entity.pdbx_description
1 polymer ?
#
loop_
_entity_poly.entity_id
_entity_poly.type
_entity_poly.pdbx_seq_one_letter_code
_entity_poly.pdbx_strand_id
1 'polypeptide(L)'
;MISKDKRWLQSEAERQEIYIGEKQKIDYLVRKFLERLADREVICVYKTNDSISSRDVKDLAEAIRSIGPAGLMIVRSTTKRILTARVLRRRDYLCGYIDHFAPYGKADDISPVWAELVRDVSRMKSGRGVNPLENLYLRLLASLG
;
A
#
# COMPACT_ATOMS: atom_id res chain seq x y z
N MET A 1 -12.45 18.24 15.27
CA MET A 1 -12.39 17.32 16.43
C MET A 1 -13.73 17.42 17.15
N ILE A 2 -14.43 16.30 17.35
CA ILE A 2 -15.79 16.29 17.93
C ILE A 2 -15.65 16.23 19.46
N SER A 3 -16.35 17.10 20.20
CA SER A 3 -16.37 17.06 21.67
C SER A 3 -17.02 15.75 22.16
N LYS A 4 -16.83 15.39 23.44
CA LYS A 4 -17.52 14.25 24.07
C LYS A 4 -19.06 14.29 23.90
N ASP A 5 -19.61 15.47 23.64
CA ASP A 5 -21.05 15.72 23.46
C ASP A 5 -21.49 15.76 21.99
N LYS A 6 -20.68 15.24 21.07
CA LYS A 6 -20.92 15.25 19.61
C LYS A 6 -21.05 16.64 18.99
N ARG A 7 -20.58 17.69 19.65
CA ARG A 7 -20.57 19.06 19.11
C ARG A 7 -19.24 19.33 18.42
N TRP A 8 -19.31 20.02 17.28
CA TRP A 8 -18.12 20.50 16.60
C TRP A 8 -17.46 21.59 17.44
N LEU A 9 -16.17 21.42 17.72
CA LEU A 9 -15.37 22.43 18.43
C LEU A 9 -15.04 23.63 17.54
N GLN A 10 -15.16 23.47 16.22
CA GLN A 10 -14.89 24.47 15.19
C GLN A 10 -16.20 25.09 14.68
N SER A 11 -16.15 26.39 14.35
CA SER A 11 -17.19 27.07 13.59
C SER A 11 -17.40 26.42 12.20
N GLU A 12 -18.52 26.71 11.55
CA GLU A 12 -18.78 26.19 10.19
C GLU A 12 -17.72 26.66 9.19
N ALA A 13 -17.28 27.92 9.28
CA ALA A 13 -16.24 28.46 8.41
C ALA A 13 -14.90 27.72 8.58
N GLU A 14 -14.47 27.49 9.82
CA GLU A 14 -13.25 26.72 10.12
C GLU A 14 -13.36 25.27 9.66
N ARG A 15 -14.54 24.64 9.79
CA ARG A 15 -14.76 23.28 9.28
C ARG A 15 -14.68 23.22 7.76
N GLN A 16 -15.22 24.22 7.08
CA GLN A 16 -15.16 24.29 5.62
C GLN A 16 -13.72 24.47 5.13
N GLU A 17 -12.92 25.31 5.79
CA GLU A 17 -11.50 25.47 5.46
C GLU A 17 -10.70 24.18 5.68
N ILE A 18 -10.90 23.51 6.82
CA ILE A 18 -10.28 22.21 7.10
C ILE A 18 -10.68 21.20 6.02
N TYR A 19 -11.97 21.13 5.68
CA TYR A 19 -12.46 20.22 4.66
C TYR A 19 -11.82 20.47 3.30
N ILE A 20 -11.76 21.74 2.85
CA ILE A 20 -11.13 22.09 1.58
C ILE A 20 -9.66 21.69 1.58
N GLY A 21 -8.93 21.98 2.67
CA GLY A 21 -7.53 21.59 2.81
C GLY A 21 -7.31 20.08 2.74
N GLU A 22 -8.11 19.30 3.48
CA GLU A 22 -8.02 17.83 3.44
C GLU A 22 -8.43 17.26 2.07
N LYS A 23 -9.45 17.83 1.43
CA LYS A 23 -9.89 17.42 0.09
C LYS A 23 -8.79 17.64 -0.95
N GLN A 24 -8.12 18.79 -0.91
CA GLN A 24 -6.99 19.10 -1.80
C GLN A 24 -5.82 18.12 -1.62
N LYS A 25 -5.51 17.74 -0.37
CA LYS A 25 -4.48 16.72 -0.09
C LYS A 25 -4.86 15.36 -0.69
N ILE A 26 -6.11 14.93 -0.49
CA ILE A 26 -6.62 13.68 -1.06
C ILE A 26 -6.54 13.72 -2.59
N ASP A 27 -6.98 14.82 -3.22
CA ASP A 27 -6.96 14.95 -4.68
C ASP A 27 -5.54 14.90 -5.25
N TYR A 28 -4.59 15.53 -4.56
CA TYR A 28 -3.18 15.45 -4.90
C TYR A 28 -2.66 14.01 -4.81
N LEU A 29 -2.97 13.28 -3.73
CA LEU A 29 -2.55 11.89 -3.54
C LEU A 29 -3.17 10.97 -4.59
N VAL A 30 -4.46 11.14 -4.91
CA VAL A 30 -5.15 10.38 -5.95
C VAL A 30 -4.50 10.63 -7.30
N ARG A 31 -4.29 11.89 -7.67
CA ARG A 31 -3.62 12.24 -8.94
C ARG A 31 -2.23 11.61 -9.02
N LYS A 32 -1.41 11.77 -7.98
CA LYS A 32 -0.07 11.18 -7.92
C LYS A 32 -0.12 9.66 -8.00
N PHE A 33 -1.06 9.01 -7.32
CA PHE A 33 -1.26 7.56 -7.40
C PHE A 33 -1.56 7.12 -8.84
N LEU A 34 -2.52 7.75 -9.50
CA LEU A 34 -2.90 7.45 -10.88
C LEU A 34 -1.73 7.66 -11.86
N GLU A 35 -0.98 8.76 -11.73
CA GLU A 35 0.23 9.02 -12.52
C GLU A 35 1.27 7.91 -12.36
N ARG A 36 1.44 7.39 -11.13
CA ARG A 36 2.38 6.28 -10.86
C ARG A 36 1.93 4.96 -11.51
N LEU A 37 0.65 4.75 -11.80
CA LEU A 37 0.18 3.51 -12.44
C LEU A 37 0.73 3.33 -13.86
N ALA A 38 1.14 4.42 -14.52
CA ALA A 38 1.78 4.40 -15.83
C ALA A 38 3.19 3.76 -15.83
N ASP A 39 3.85 3.68 -14.67
CA ASP A 39 5.20 3.18 -14.52
C ASP A 39 5.20 1.66 -14.24
N ARG A 40 5.76 0.87 -15.16
CA ARG A 40 5.83 -0.60 -15.04
C ARG A 40 6.70 -1.09 -13.90
N GLU A 41 7.59 -0.25 -13.37
CA GLU A 41 8.42 -0.57 -12.21
C GLU A 41 7.67 -0.35 -10.88
N VAL A 42 6.49 0.27 -10.92
CA VAL A 42 5.62 0.38 -9.76
C VAL A 42 4.96 -0.94 -9.44
N ILE A 43 4.93 -1.24 -8.14
CA ILE A 43 4.07 -2.26 -7.57
C ILE A 43 3.22 -1.59 -6.49
N CYS A 44 1.91 -1.57 -6.72
CA CYS A 44 0.92 -1.16 -5.76
C CYS A 44 0.78 -2.25 -4.70
N VAL A 45 0.99 -1.90 -3.44
CA VAL A 45 0.87 -2.83 -2.33
C VAL A 45 -0.48 -2.65 -1.68
N TYR A 46 -1.29 -3.70 -1.67
CA TYR A 46 -2.53 -3.76 -0.90
C TYR A 46 -2.29 -4.65 0.32
N LYS A 47 -2.39 -4.04 1.50
CA LYS A 47 -2.37 -4.74 2.79
C LYS A 47 -3.65 -4.44 3.55
N THR A 48 -4.20 -5.44 4.20
CA THR A 48 -5.33 -5.31 5.11
C THR A 48 -5.14 -6.30 6.24
N ASN A 49 -5.55 -5.91 7.45
CA ASN A 49 -5.57 -6.80 8.60
C ASN A 49 -6.67 -7.85 8.47
N ASP A 50 -7.70 -7.56 7.67
CA ASP A 50 -8.81 -8.46 7.36
C ASP A 50 -8.54 -9.28 6.09
N SER A 51 -9.27 -10.37 5.88
CA SER A 51 -9.18 -11.13 4.64
C SER A 51 -9.85 -10.40 3.47
N ILE A 52 -9.13 -10.15 2.38
CA ILE A 52 -9.72 -9.74 1.09
C ILE A 52 -10.17 -10.98 0.30
N SER A 53 -11.36 -10.92 -0.30
CA SER A 53 -11.87 -12.03 -1.12
C SER A 53 -11.08 -12.16 -2.43
N SER A 54 -11.05 -13.37 -3.00
CA SER A 54 -10.39 -13.59 -4.30
C SER A 54 -11.05 -12.80 -5.44
N ARG A 55 -12.35 -12.51 -5.33
CA ARG A 55 -13.08 -11.68 -6.30
C ARG A 55 -12.57 -10.24 -6.25
N ASP A 56 -12.53 -9.65 -5.06
CA ASP A 56 -12.08 -8.25 -4.90
C ASP A 56 -10.62 -8.06 -5.31
N VAL A 57 -9.76 -9.06 -5.05
CA VAL A 57 -8.36 -9.03 -5.54
C VAL A 57 -8.30 -9.01 -7.07
N LYS A 58 -9.15 -9.80 -7.73
CA LYS A 58 -9.21 -9.85 -9.20
C LYS A 58 -9.69 -8.52 -9.76
N ASP A 59 -10.77 -7.99 -9.20
CA ASP A 59 -11.37 -6.72 -9.61
C ASP A 59 -10.37 -5.56 -9.42
N LEU A 60 -9.63 -5.55 -8.30
CA LEU A 60 -8.56 -4.58 -8.05
C LEU A 60 -7.40 -4.71 -9.06
N ALA A 61 -6.99 -5.95 -9.37
CA ALA A 61 -5.93 -6.20 -10.34
C ALA A 61 -6.35 -5.75 -11.75
N GLU A 62 -7.61 -5.97 -12.13
CA GLU A 62 -8.18 -5.49 -13.39
C GLU A 62 -8.26 -3.97 -13.44
N ALA A 63 -8.72 -3.32 -12.37
CA ALA A 63 -8.80 -1.87 -12.27
C ALA A 63 -7.42 -1.21 -12.44
N ILE A 64 -6.39 -1.72 -11.76
CA ILE A 64 -5.01 -1.21 -11.91
C ILE A 64 -4.51 -1.39 -13.35
N ARG A 65 -4.69 -2.57 -13.93
CA ARG A 65 -4.27 -2.86 -15.32
C ARG A 65 -5.00 -1.99 -16.35
N SER A 66 -6.24 -1.62 -16.09
CA SER A 66 -7.02 -0.75 -16.99
C SER A 66 -6.46 0.66 -17.09
N ILE A 67 -5.71 1.11 -16.07
CA ILE A 67 -5.11 2.45 -16.01
C ILE A 67 -3.65 2.42 -16.50
N GLY A 68 -2.87 1.39 -16.15
CA GLY A 68 -1.47 1.32 -16.57
C GLY A 68 -0.75 0.00 -16.24
N PRO A 69 0.53 -0.12 -16.60
CA PRO A 69 1.31 -1.35 -16.49
C PRO A 69 1.85 -1.63 -15.08
N ALA A 70 1.54 -0.82 -14.07
CA ALA A 70 1.92 -1.08 -12.69
C ALA A 70 1.43 -2.46 -12.21
N GLY A 71 2.23 -3.12 -11.37
CA GLY A 71 1.86 -4.39 -10.77
C GLY A 71 1.01 -4.21 -9.51
N LEU A 72 0.23 -5.23 -9.15
CA LEU A 72 -0.42 -5.34 -7.85
C LEU A 72 0.26 -6.41 -7.00
N MET A 73 0.52 -6.10 -5.72
CA MET A 73 0.90 -7.07 -4.71
C MET A 73 -0.09 -7.05 -3.54
N ILE A 74 -0.69 -8.21 -3.25
CA ILE A 74 -1.46 -8.43 -2.03
C ILE A 74 -0.54 -8.97 -0.95
N VAL A 75 -0.48 -8.32 0.20
CA VAL A 75 0.29 -8.80 1.35
C VAL A 75 -0.63 -9.45 2.36
N ARG A 76 -0.24 -10.63 2.85
CA ARG A 76 -0.99 -11.43 3.82
C ARG A 76 -0.08 -11.82 4.99
N SER A 77 -0.64 -11.87 6.19
CA SER A 77 0.03 -12.53 7.31
C SER A 77 -0.06 -14.05 7.18
N THR A 78 0.93 -14.76 7.70
CA THR A 78 0.94 -16.22 7.74
C THR A 78 1.75 -16.75 8.90
N THR A 79 1.26 -17.82 9.52
CA THR A 79 2.01 -18.61 10.52
C THR A 79 2.87 -19.70 9.89
N LYS A 80 2.73 -19.94 8.58
CA LYS A 80 3.49 -20.97 7.85
C LYS A 80 4.88 -20.44 7.54
N ARG A 81 5.89 -20.88 8.30
CA ARG A 81 7.30 -20.49 8.14
C ARG A 81 7.84 -20.64 6.71
N ILE A 82 7.34 -21.62 5.94
CA ILE A 82 7.74 -21.83 4.53
C ILE A 82 7.26 -20.71 3.59
N LEU A 83 6.18 -20.00 3.95
CA LEU A 83 5.60 -18.91 3.17
C LEU A 83 6.12 -17.55 3.63
N THR A 84 6.43 -17.38 4.91
CA THR A 84 6.96 -16.13 5.46
C THR A 84 8.14 -15.60 4.64
N ALA A 85 8.14 -14.28 4.39
CA ALA A 85 9.14 -13.56 3.61
C ALA A 85 9.20 -13.93 2.11
N ARG A 86 8.20 -14.64 1.57
CA ARG A 86 8.15 -15.01 0.15
C ARG A 86 7.14 -14.22 -0.65
N VAL A 87 7.47 -13.99 -1.91
CA VAL A 87 6.54 -13.51 -2.93
C VAL A 87 6.15 -14.66 -3.84
N LEU A 88 4.86 -14.96 -3.94
CA LEU A 88 4.33 -15.93 -4.89
C LEU A 88 3.66 -15.21 -6.06
N ARG A 89 4.02 -15.61 -7.28
CA ARG A 89 3.31 -15.13 -8.46
C ARG A 89 1.93 -15.76 -8.56
N ARG A 90 0.92 -14.94 -8.83
CA ARG A 90 -0.40 -15.36 -9.29
C ARG A 90 -0.57 -14.87 -10.73
N ARG A 91 -1.65 -15.31 -11.37
CA ARG A 91 -1.94 -14.94 -12.77
C ARG A 91 -1.93 -13.44 -12.97
N ASP A 92 -2.60 -12.72 -12.07
CA ASP A 92 -2.96 -11.31 -12.25
C ASP A 92 -2.27 -10.36 -11.24
N TYR A 93 -1.59 -10.91 -10.24
CA TYR A 93 -1.00 -10.16 -9.13
C TYR A 93 0.12 -10.95 -8.44
N LEU A 94 0.85 -10.31 -7.53
CA LEU A 94 1.83 -10.93 -6.63
C LEU A 94 1.23 -11.13 -5.24
N CYS A 95 1.58 -12.20 -4.54
CA CYS A 95 1.16 -12.44 -3.17
C CYS A 95 2.39 -12.47 -2.25
N GLY A 96 2.56 -11.43 -1.44
CA GLY A 96 3.60 -11.36 -0.42
C GLY A 96 3.10 -11.91 0.91
N TYR A 97 3.97 -12.58 1.65
CA TYR A 97 3.65 -13.15 2.96
C TYR A 97 4.58 -12.63 4.05
N ILE A 98 3.98 -12.09 5.12
CA ILE A 98 4.68 -11.67 6.33
C ILE A 98 4.23 -12.53 7.52
N ASP A 99 4.98 -12.50 8.61
CA ASP A 99 4.62 -13.16 9.86
C ASP A 99 3.52 -12.39 10.63
N HIS A 100 3.57 -11.06 10.65
CA HIS A 100 2.55 -10.23 11.31
C HIS A 100 2.43 -8.84 10.69
N PHE A 101 1.25 -8.23 10.84
CA PHE A 101 1.06 -6.80 10.64
C PHE A 101 1.23 -6.09 11.98
N ALA A 102 1.72 -4.84 11.94
CA ALA A 102 1.78 -3.97 13.09
C ALA A 102 0.38 -3.83 13.75
N PRO A 103 0.25 -4.10 15.06
CA PRO A 103 -1.01 -3.91 15.77
C PRO A 103 -1.48 -2.46 15.74
N TYR A 104 -2.80 -2.25 15.88
CA TYR A 104 -3.35 -0.90 15.93
C TYR A 104 -2.75 -0.12 17.11
N GLY A 105 -2.16 1.05 16.83
CA GLY A 105 -1.49 1.88 17.83
C GLY A 105 0.01 1.60 18.03
N LYS A 106 0.60 0.63 17.33
CA LYS A 106 2.04 0.33 17.36
C LYS A 106 2.63 0.25 15.96
N ALA A 107 2.64 1.37 15.24
CA ALA A 107 3.09 1.40 13.84
C ALA A 107 4.59 1.07 13.67
N ASP A 108 5.37 1.22 14.75
CA ASP A 108 6.79 0.90 14.87
C ASP A 108 7.07 -0.61 15.00
N ASP A 109 6.07 -1.41 15.38
CA ASP A 109 6.14 -2.88 15.44
C ASP A 109 5.97 -3.49 14.04
N ILE A 110 6.79 -3.02 13.10
CA ILE A 110 6.83 -3.50 11.72
C ILE A 110 7.67 -4.76 11.63
N SER A 111 7.12 -5.80 11.00
CA SER A 111 7.88 -7.02 10.74
C SER A 111 9.16 -6.74 9.92
N PRO A 112 10.33 -7.24 10.36
CA PRO A 112 11.58 -7.09 9.62
C PRO A 112 11.55 -7.80 8.26
N VAL A 113 10.64 -8.76 8.06
CA VAL A 113 10.53 -9.54 6.81
C VAL A 113 10.02 -8.71 5.62
N TRP A 114 9.50 -7.51 5.87
CA TRP A 114 9.17 -6.54 4.81
C TRP A 114 10.39 -6.25 3.92
N ALA A 115 11.58 -6.12 4.50
CA ALA A 115 12.81 -5.88 3.74
C ALA A 115 13.19 -7.08 2.85
N GLU A 116 12.82 -8.30 3.23
CA GLU A 116 13.02 -9.51 2.42
C GLU A 116 12.05 -9.55 1.25
N LEU A 117 10.76 -9.28 1.49
CA LEU A 117 9.75 -9.18 0.43
C LEU A 117 10.15 -8.19 -0.66
N VAL A 118 10.64 -7.02 -0.25
CA VAL A 118 11.10 -5.97 -1.17
C VAL A 118 12.26 -6.46 -2.03
N ARG A 119 13.24 -7.13 -1.42
CA ARG A 119 14.38 -7.70 -2.14
C ARG A 119 13.94 -8.78 -3.12
N ASP A 120 13.01 -9.64 -2.73
CA ASP A 120 12.47 -10.70 -3.56
C ASP A 120 11.70 -10.14 -4.77
N VAL A 121 10.77 -9.22 -4.52
CA VAL A 121 10.04 -8.48 -5.57
C VAL A 121 11.02 -7.79 -6.53
N SER A 122 12.04 -7.13 -5.98
CA SER A 122 12.99 -6.42 -6.80
C SER A 122 13.82 -7.38 -7.65
N ARG A 123 14.27 -8.53 -7.13
CA ARG A 123 14.94 -9.56 -7.94
C ARG A 123 14.04 -10.09 -9.06
N MET A 124 12.75 -10.29 -8.80
CA MET A 124 11.79 -10.69 -9.83
C MET A 124 11.67 -9.66 -10.96
N LYS A 125 11.91 -8.38 -10.67
CA LYS A 125 11.99 -7.28 -11.65
C LYS A 125 13.38 -7.18 -12.29
N SER A 126 14.45 -7.26 -11.49
CA SER A 126 15.86 -7.11 -11.86
C SER A 126 16.44 -8.30 -12.62
N GLY A 127 15.70 -9.39 -12.82
CA GLY A 127 15.89 -10.27 -14.00
C GLY A 127 15.81 -9.51 -15.34
N ARG A 128 15.48 -8.20 -15.31
CA ARG A 128 15.58 -7.18 -16.37
C ARG A 128 16.32 -5.90 -15.92
N GLY A 129 17.27 -6.01 -14.98
CA GLY A 129 18.27 -5.00 -14.61
C GLY A 129 17.79 -3.66 -14.02
N VAL A 130 17.57 -3.56 -12.70
CA VAL A 130 17.56 -2.28 -11.92
C VAL A 130 17.93 -2.55 -10.44
N ASN A 131 18.56 -1.57 -9.77
CA ASN A 131 18.99 -1.61 -8.35
C ASN A 131 17.78 -1.42 -7.36
N PRO A 132 17.51 -2.37 -6.44
CA PRO A 132 16.33 -2.39 -5.56
C PRO A 132 16.20 -1.32 -4.47
N LEU A 133 17.34 -0.83 -3.94
CA LEU A 133 17.36 -0.24 -2.60
C LEU A 133 17.09 1.28 -2.57
N GLU A 134 17.34 1.99 -3.67
CA GLU A 134 17.09 3.43 -3.75
C GLU A 134 15.61 3.78 -3.96
N ASN A 135 14.80 2.86 -4.47
CA ASN A 135 13.44 3.18 -4.91
C ASN A 135 12.35 2.93 -3.86
N LEU A 136 12.64 2.19 -2.79
CA LEU A 136 11.62 1.82 -1.80
C LEU A 136 11.70 2.60 -0.49
N TYR A 137 12.90 2.95 -0.02
CA TYR A 137 13.07 3.67 1.24
C TYR A 137 12.47 5.10 1.19
N LEU A 138 12.48 5.74 0.02
CA LEU A 138 11.83 7.05 -0.20
C LEU A 138 10.31 6.94 -0.43
N ARG A 139 9.74 5.74 -0.58
CA ARG A 139 8.32 5.56 -0.98
C ARG A 139 7.40 5.02 0.11
N LEU A 140 7.93 4.33 1.13
CA LEU A 140 7.13 3.97 2.31
C LEU A 140 6.86 5.20 3.20
N LEU A 141 7.83 6.12 3.31
CA LEU A 141 7.71 7.33 4.13
C LEU A 141 6.70 8.35 3.56
N ALA A 142 6.53 8.40 2.23
CA ALA A 142 5.55 9.28 1.59
C ALA A 142 4.08 8.81 1.73
N SER A 143 3.84 7.68 2.39
CA SER A 143 2.50 7.17 2.70
C SER A 143 2.18 7.14 4.20
N LEU A 144 3.11 7.60 5.04
CA LEU A 144 2.97 7.67 6.50
C LEU A 144 3.28 9.07 7.08
N GLY A 145 3.32 10.10 6.23
CA GLY A 145 3.49 11.50 6.63
C GLY A 145 2.93 12.46 5.61
#